data_AF-A0A2H0YRI5-F1
#
_entry.id   AF-A0A2H0YRI5-F1
#
_cell.length_a   1.000
_cell.length_b   1.000
_cell.length_c   1.000
_cell.angle_alpha   90.00
_cell.angle_beta   90.00
_cell.angle_gamma   90.00
#
_symmetry.space_group_name_H-M   'P 1'
#
loop_
_entity.id
_entity.type
_entity.pdbx_description
1 polymer ?
#
loop_
_entity_poly.entity_id
_entity_poly.type
_entity_poly.pdbx_seq_one_letter_code
_entity_poly.pdbx_strand_id
1 'polypeptide(L)'
;MKKWLLSIAASLVVLVGLLLFVAPDSVDIPNLTLHSGDPKNGLYQQSLRSFIFDYGDVVVYYERSGWVPAHEFPYSYTDQEYPPLGILYFSLPRLFVSDFGSYVTVYVLLVALTFFCFLYFAWKLLGIMQRSRWYMLGFLLPSFLYFVGARFDIFAATMVMASLLTLYRKKFIFSMVLIGLAMLIKWYPVFLVPFAIAWSVKQGISLRTIKKECSGQQLFFLG
;
A
#
# COMPACT_ATOMS: atom_id res chain seq x y z
N MET A 1 -9.76 -16.32 -22.56
CA MET A 1 -9.55 -15.98 -21.13
C MET A 1 -8.26 -16.55 -20.53
N LYS A 2 -7.88 -17.82 -20.76
CA LYS A 2 -6.73 -18.48 -20.09
C LYS A 2 -5.33 -17.92 -20.42
N LYS A 3 -5.07 -17.47 -21.66
CA LYS A 3 -3.74 -16.96 -22.08
C LYS A 3 -3.28 -15.70 -21.34
N TRP A 4 -4.21 -14.83 -20.94
CA TRP A 4 -3.86 -13.58 -20.27
C TRP A 4 -3.51 -13.76 -18.79
N LEU A 5 -4.16 -14.71 -18.10
CA LEU A 5 -3.78 -15.11 -16.74
C LEU A 5 -2.34 -15.65 -16.70
N LEU A 6 -1.93 -16.39 -17.74
CA LEU A 6 -0.55 -16.89 -17.88
C LEU A 6 0.46 -15.75 -18.08
N SER A 7 0.13 -14.72 -18.88
CA SER A 7 1.04 -13.57 -19.07
C SER A 7 1.20 -12.72 -17.81
N ILE A 8 0.14 -12.53 -17.02
CA ILE A 8 0.28 -11.88 -15.72
C ILE A 8 1.08 -12.77 -14.78
N ALA A 9 0.75 -14.06 -14.68
CA ALA A 9 1.47 -14.98 -13.81
C ALA A 9 2.97 -15.00 -14.14
N ALA A 10 3.33 -14.97 -15.42
CA ALA A 10 4.73 -14.83 -15.84
C ALA A 10 5.33 -13.48 -15.42
N SER A 11 4.63 -12.37 -15.63
CA SER A 11 5.08 -11.03 -15.21
C SER A 11 5.22 -10.91 -13.68
N LEU A 12 4.35 -11.61 -12.94
CA LEU A 12 4.34 -11.71 -11.49
C LEU A 12 5.52 -12.52 -10.98
N VAL A 13 5.79 -13.67 -11.59
CA VAL A 13 6.95 -14.50 -11.25
C VAL A 13 8.25 -13.74 -11.53
N VAL A 14 8.30 -12.96 -12.62
CA VAL A 14 9.45 -12.09 -12.90
C VAL A 14 9.57 -10.95 -11.88
N LEU A 15 8.46 -10.32 -11.48
CA LEU A 15 8.47 -9.25 -10.48
C LEU A 15 8.86 -9.78 -9.09
N VAL A 16 8.28 -10.89 -8.65
CA VAL A 16 8.63 -11.55 -7.39
C VAL A 16 10.07 -12.07 -7.45
N GLY A 17 10.49 -12.65 -8.58
CA GLY A 17 11.87 -13.06 -8.81
C GLY A 17 12.84 -11.89 -8.74
N LEU A 18 12.50 -10.73 -9.31
CA LEU A 18 13.28 -9.49 -9.19
C LEU A 18 13.32 -8.97 -7.76
N LEU A 19 12.19 -8.98 -7.05
CA LEU A 19 12.11 -8.54 -5.65
C LEU A 19 12.90 -9.46 -4.72
N LEU A 20 12.87 -10.77 -4.96
CA LEU A 20 13.65 -11.77 -4.21
C LEU A 20 15.12 -11.76 -4.59
N PHE A 21 15.48 -11.51 -5.85
CA PHE A 21 16.87 -11.30 -6.28
C PHE A 21 17.46 -10.02 -5.68
N VAL A 22 16.60 -9.07 -5.30
CA VAL A 22 16.98 -7.86 -4.56
C VAL A 22 17.00 -8.08 -3.05
N ALA A 23 16.47 -9.20 -2.52
CA ALA A 23 16.70 -9.58 -1.14
C ALA A 23 18.18 -9.95 -0.98
N PRO A 24 18.93 -9.23 -0.15
CA PRO A 24 20.37 -9.46 -0.05
C PRO A 24 20.66 -10.74 0.74
N ASP A 25 21.50 -11.62 0.19
CA ASP A 25 21.98 -12.84 0.87
C ASP A 25 22.72 -12.54 2.20
N SER A 26 23.10 -11.28 2.39
CA SER A 26 23.57 -10.67 3.63
C SER A 26 23.78 -9.20 3.29
N VAL A 27 22.79 -8.33 3.55
CA VAL A 27 23.15 -6.92 3.75
C VAL A 27 23.83 -6.94 5.11
N ASP A 28 25.16 -7.08 5.08
CA ASP A 28 25.99 -6.42 6.08
C ASP A 28 25.50 -4.99 6.07
N ILE A 29 24.67 -4.62 7.05
CA ILE A 29 24.21 -3.24 7.26
C ILE A 29 25.52 -2.48 7.37
N PRO A 30 25.97 -1.78 6.31
CA PRO A 30 27.37 -1.41 6.21
C PRO A 30 27.53 -0.29 7.21
N ASN A 31 27.96 -0.61 8.44
CA ASN A 31 27.86 0.22 9.64
C ASN A 31 27.28 1.57 9.29
N LEU A 32 25.95 1.62 9.13
CA LEU A 32 25.21 2.86 8.98
C LEU A 32 25.17 3.49 10.38
N THR A 33 26.33 3.56 11.02
CA THR A 33 26.65 4.66 11.92
C THR A 33 26.26 5.88 11.12
N LEU A 34 25.15 6.47 11.55
CA LEU A 34 24.68 7.80 11.21
C LEU A 34 25.84 8.76 11.51
N HIS A 35 26.89 8.74 10.68
CA HIS A 35 27.97 9.69 10.73
C HIS A 35 27.36 10.98 10.16
N SER A 36 26.74 11.70 11.08
CA SER A 36 26.03 12.97 10.94
C SER A 36 26.92 14.14 10.46
N GLY A 37 28.04 13.86 9.78
CA GLY A 37 29.12 14.84 9.63
C GLY A 37 29.63 15.09 8.21
N ASP A 38 29.47 14.17 7.25
CA ASP A 38 30.14 14.35 5.96
C ASP A 38 29.21 14.21 4.74
N PRO A 39 28.65 15.32 4.23
CA PRO A 39 27.81 15.32 3.03
C PRO A 39 28.58 15.02 1.73
N LYS A 40 29.90 14.81 1.75
CA LYS A 40 30.73 14.69 0.54
C LYS A 40 31.28 13.30 0.26
N ASN A 41 31.25 12.36 1.22
CA ASN A 41 32.00 11.10 1.11
C ASN A 41 31.18 9.85 0.72
N GLY A 42 29.94 10.02 0.29
CA GLY A 42 29.12 8.93 -0.22
C GLY A 42 28.33 9.38 -1.42
N LEU A 43 28.99 9.57 -2.56
CA LEU A 43 28.32 9.41 -3.85
C LEU A 43 27.78 7.97 -3.86
N TYR A 44 26.58 7.80 -3.32
CA TYR A 44 25.77 6.60 -3.44
C TYR A 44 25.95 6.13 -4.87
N GLN A 45 26.60 4.98 -5.08
CA GLN A 45 26.46 4.30 -6.35
C GLN A 45 24.96 4.00 -6.46
N GLN A 46 24.24 4.92 -7.12
CA GLN A 46 22.84 4.80 -7.43
C GLN A 46 22.71 3.71 -8.48
N SER A 47 22.86 2.47 -8.03
CA SER A 47 22.55 1.30 -8.83
C SER A 47 21.05 1.31 -9.11
N LEU A 48 20.64 0.73 -10.24
CA LEU A 48 19.22 0.50 -10.53
C LEU A 48 18.50 -0.21 -9.36
N ARG A 49 19.23 -1.01 -8.58
CA ARG A 49 18.73 -1.63 -7.34
C ARG A 49 18.32 -0.60 -6.29
N SER A 50 19.17 0.40 -6.01
CA SER A 50 18.83 1.48 -5.08
C SER A 50 17.71 2.40 -5.59
N PHE A 51 17.54 2.49 -6.92
CA PHE A 51 16.42 3.22 -7.50
C PHE A 51 15.09 2.46 -7.30
N ILE A 52 15.08 1.13 -7.44
CA ILE A 52 13.88 0.32 -7.29
C ILE A 52 13.56 0.06 -5.81
N PHE A 53 14.59 -0.04 -4.98
CA PHE A 53 14.49 -0.42 -3.57
C PHE A 53 15.16 0.63 -2.68
N ASP A 54 14.33 1.51 -2.13
CA ASP A 54 14.74 2.53 -1.18
C ASP A 54 14.81 1.95 0.23
N TYR A 55 16.01 1.56 0.67
CA TYR A 55 16.22 1.04 2.01
C TYR A 55 16.01 2.10 3.10
N GLY A 56 16.17 3.40 2.79
CA GLY A 56 16.10 4.47 3.78
C GLY A 56 14.75 4.49 4.50
N ASP A 57 13.67 4.41 3.72
CA ASP A 57 12.31 4.32 4.26
C ASP A 57 12.08 3.04 5.09
N VAL A 58 12.61 1.89 4.63
CA VAL A 58 12.41 0.60 5.31
C VAL A 58 13.12 0.55 6.66
N VAL A 59 14.30 1.17 6.77
CA VAL A 59 15.01 1.36 8.04
C VAL A 59 14.14 2.16 9.00
N VAL A 60 13.56 3.27 8.54
CA VAL A 60 12.64 4.08 9.37
C VAL A 60 11.45 3.22 9.82
N TYR A 61 10.81 2.46 8.94
CA TYR A 61 9.68 1.61 9.34
C TYR A 61 10.06 0.54 10.38
N TYR A 62 11.25 -0.04 10.25
CA TYR A 62 11.78 -1.00 11.21
C TYR A 62 12.00 -0.37 12.60
N GLU A 63 12.64 0.80 12.65
CA GLU A 63 12.87 1.53 13.90
C GLU A 63 11.56 1.97 14.55
N ARG A 64 10.64 2.52 13.74
CA ARG A 64 9.32 2.98 14.20
C ARG A 64 8.42 1.84 14.68
N SER A 65 8.71 0.61 14.32
CA SER A 65 8.00 -0.59 14.80
C SER A 65 8.67 -1.24 16.02
N GLY A 66 9.65 -0.57 16.64
CA GLY A 66 10.32 -1.02 17.87
C GLY A 66 9.41 -1.21 19.09
N TRP A 67 8.21 -0.61 19.08
CA TRP A 67 7.21 -0.81 20.13
C TRP A 67 6.63 -2.23 20.17
N VAL A 68 6.64 -2.95 19.04
CA VAL A 68 6.11 -4.32 18.96
C VAL A 68 6.92 -5.28 19.84
N PRO A 69 8.24 -5.46 19.64
CA PRO A 69 9.04 -6.34 20.52
C PRO A 69 9.17 -5.82 21.94
N ALA A 70 8.98 -4.52 22.17
CA ALA A 70 8.98 -3.94 23.51
C ALA A 70 7.66 -4.17 24.28
N HIS A 71 6.63 -4.74 23.62
CA HIS A 71 5.29 -4.96 24.19
C HIS A 71 4.60 -3.67 24.68
N GLU A 72 4.81 -2.58 23.95
CA GLU A 72 4.24 -1.27 24.28
C GLU A 72 3.16 -0.87 23.29
N PHE A 73 2.51 0.27 23.51
CA PHE A 73 1.59 0.84 22.54
C PHE A 73 2.34 1.79 21.58
N PRO A 74 1.94 1.88 20.30
CA PRO A 74 2.47 2.92 19.42
C PRO A 74 2.18 4.31 20.04
N TYR A 75 3.05 5.29 19.78
CA TYR A 75 2.97 6.68 20.31
C TYR A 75 3.21 6.87 21.81
N SER A 76 3.57 5.83 22.57
CA SER A 76 3.73 5.97 24.03
C SER A 76 4.99 6.72 24.45
N TYR A 77 6.09 6.63 23.69
CA TYR A 77 7.38 7.27 24.02
C TYR A 77 8.19 7.71 22.79
N THR A 78 7.74 7.37 21.58
CA THR A 78 8.34 7.85 20.33
C THR A 78 7.35 8.73 19.59
N ASP A 79 7.83 9.88 19.14
CA ASP A 79 7.08 10.70 18.19
C ASP A 79 6.92 9.92 16.89
N GLN A 80 5.69 9.70 16.48
CA GLN A 80 5.36 8.97 15.27
C GLN A 80 4.65 9.91 14.30
N GLU A 81 5.25 10.11 13.13
CA GLU A 81 4.75 11.03 12.11
C GLU A 81 3.60 10.42 11.29
N TYR A 82 3.50 9.09 11.32
CA TYR A 82 2.55 8.34 10.50
C TYR A 82 1.19 8.22 11.20
N PRO A 83 0.08 8.18 10.44
CA PRO A 83 -1.22 7.82 10.97
C PRO A 83 -1.28 6.39 11.55
N PRO A 84 -2.24 6.10 12.45
CA PRO A 84 -2.24 4.86 13.21
C PRO A 84 -2.26 3.56 12.38
N LEU A 85 -3.09 3.48 11.33
CA LEU A 85 -3.12 2.26 10.49
C LEU A 85 -1.87 2.10 9.63
N GLY A 86 -1.19 3.20 9.29
CA GLY A 86 0.10 3.17 8.61
C GLY A 86 1.15 2.49 9.48
N ILE A 87 1.23 2.90 10.75
CA ILE A 87 2.14 2.30 11.74
C ILE A 87 1.85 0.82 11.92
N LEU A 88 0.58 0.47 12.13
CA LEU A 88 0.19 -0.94 12.29
C LEU A 88 0.62 -1.76 11.08
N TYR A 89 0.38 -1.27 9.86
CA TYR A 89 0.72 -1.98 8.63
C TYR A 89 2.20 -2.31 8.51
N PHE A 90 3.09 -1.31 8.62
CA PHE A 90 4.52 -1.59 8.50
C PHE A 90 5.12 -2.25 9.76
N SER A 91 4.40 -2.25 10.88
CA SER A 91 4.82 -2.97 12.10
C SER A 91 4.45 -4.46 12.07
N LEU A 92 3.52 -4.90 11.20
CA LEU A 92 3.10 -6.30 11.09
C LEU A 92 4.26 -7.31 10.97
N PRO A 93 5.31 -7.07 10.17
CA PRO A 93 6.44 -7.97 10.08
C PRO A 93 7.13 -8.23 11.44
N ARG A 94 7.16 -7.26 12.36
CA ARG A 94 7.77 -7.42 13.70
C ARG A 94 7.06 -8.43 14.60
N LEU A 95 5.83 -8.82 14.26
CA LEU A 95 5.12 -9.90 14.95
C LEU A 95 5.76 -11.28 14.69
N PHE A 96 6.56 -11.41 13.63
CA PHE A 96 7.13 -12.68 13.18
C PHE A 96 8.65 -12.71 13.27
N VAL A 97 9.31 -11.55 13.14
CA VAL A 97 10.78 -11.47 13.02
C VAL A 97 11.36 -10.29 13.80
N SER A 98 12.51 -10.52 14.43
CA SER A 98 13.19 -9.56 15.31
C SER A 98 14.42 -8.90 14.70
N ASP A 99 15.05 -9.49 13.67
CA ASP A 99 16.20 -8.91 12.98
C ASP A 99 15.77 -8.09 11.74
N PHE A 100 16.63 -7.16 11.33
CA PHE A 100 16.33 -6.25 10.22
C PHE A 100 16.26 -6.97 8.87
N GLY A 101 17.16 -7.92 8.60
CA GLY A 101 17.22 -8.64 7.32
C GLY A 101 15.92 -9.41 7.05
N SER A 102 15.49 -10.22 8.01
CA SER A 102 14.23 -10.96 7.95
C SER A 102 13.03 -10.01 7.90
N TYR A 103 13.07 -8.89 8.63
CA TYR A 103 12.02 -7.86 8.57
C TYR A 103 11.85 -7.32 7.15
N VAL A 104 12.95 -6.96 6.47
CA VAL A 104 12.90 -6.47 5.08
C VAL A 104 12.21 -7.51 4.20
N THR A 105 12.60 -8.79 4.29
CA THR A 105 11.99 -9.86 3.49
C THR A 105 10.48 -9.95 3.72
N VAL A 106 10.03 -10.03 4.97
CA VAL A 106 8.60 -10.15 5.31
C VAL A 106 7.83 -8.88 4.89
N TYR A 107 8.42 -7.70 5.08
CA TYR A 107 7.83 -6.43 4.67
C TYR A 107 7.65 -6.34 3.14
N VAL A 108 8.64 -6.75 2.36
CA VAL A 108 8.56 -6.78 0.89
C VAL A 108 7.46 -7.72 0.41
N LEU A 109 7.33 -8.89 1.03
CA LEU A 109 6.24 -9.82 0.74
C LEU A 109 4.87 -9.20 1.05
N LEU A 110 4.75 -8.48 2.17
CA LEU A 110 3.54 -7.76 2.55
C LEU A 110 3.18 -6.66 1.53
N VAL A 111 4.15 -5.84 1.13
CA VAL A 111 3.95 -4.77 0.12
C VAL A 111 3.59 -5.37 -1.24
N ALA A 112 4.26 -6.46 -1.65
CA ALA A 112 3.95 -7.17 -2.90
C ALA A 112 2.52 -7.72 -2.90
N LEU A 113 2.09 -8.34 -1.79
CA LEU A 113 0.71 -8.81 -1.62
C LEU A 113 -0.30 -7.67 -1.78
N THR A 114 -0.05 -6.55 -1.10
CA THR A 114 -0.87 -5.35 -1.19
C THR A 114 -0.93 -4.80 -2.63
N PHE A 115 0.18 -4.80 -3.35
CA PHE A 115 0.22 -4.44 -4.76
C PHE A 115 -0.63 -5.37 -5.63
N PHE A 116 -0.67 -6.69 -5.35
CA PHE A 116 -1.56 -7.60 -6.07
C PHE A 116 -3.04 -7.32 -5.80
N CYS A 117 -3.39 -6.97 -4.56
CA CYS A 117 -4.74 -6.50 -4.24
C CYS A 117 -5.08 -5.22 -5.04
N PHE A 118 -4.15 -4.27 -5.12
CA PHE A 118 -4.29 -3.06 -5.93
C PHE A 118 -4.57 -3.40 -7.41
N LEU A 119 -3.73 -4.24 -8.03
CA LEU A 119 -3.90 -4.64 -9.43
C LEU A 119 -5.23 -5.36 -9.67
N TYR A 120 -5.65 -6.20 -8.73
CA TYR A 120 -6.94 -6.88 -8.79
C TYR A 120 -8.11 -5.87 -8.79
N PHE A 121 -8.09 -4.87 -7.91
CA PHE A 121 -9.15 -3.85 -7.88
C PHE A 121 -9.13 -2.97 -9.13
N ALA A 122 -7.96 -2.56 -9.60
CA ALA A 122 -7.80 -1.81 -10.85
C ALA A 122 -8.37 -2.59 -12.05
N TRP A 123 -8.07 -3.89 -12.13
CA TRP A 123 -8.61 -4.78 -13.15
C TRP A 123 -10.15 -4.86 -13.12
N LYS A 124 -10.73 -5.02 -11.93
CA LYS A 124 -12.19 -5.05 -11.75
C LYS A 124 -12.83 -3.72 -12.14
N LEU A 125 -12.18 -2.61 -11.80
CA LEU A 125 -12.65 -1.27 -12.13
C LEU A 125 -12.65 -1.04 -13.64
N LEU A 126 -11.57 -1.39 -14.35
CA LEU A 126 -11.52 -1.32 -15.82
C LEU A 126 -12.63 -2.13 -16.49
N GLY A 127 -12.94 -3.31 -15.94
CA GLY A 127 -14.04 -4.14 -16.41
C GLY A 127 -15.40 -3.46 -16.28
N ILE A 128 -15.69 -2.83 -15.13
CA ILE A 128 -16.95 -2.09 -14.91
C ILE A 128 -17.03 -0.86 -15.82
N MET A 129 -15.92 -0.17 -16.04
CA MET A 129 -15.84 0.98 -16.93
C MET A 129 -15.86 0.60 -18.42
N GLN A 130 -15.90 -0.70 -18.75
CA GLN A 130 -15.81 -1.23 -20.13
C GLN A 130 -14.57 -0.70 -20.87
N ARG A 131 -13.47 -0.49 -20.14
CA ARG A 131 -12.20 -0.01 -20.69
C ARG A 131 -11.26 -1.16 -21.01
N SER A 132 -10.36 -0.88 -21.96
CA SER A 132 -9.32 -1.81 -22.33
C SER A 132 -8.44 -2.17 -21.13
N ARG A 133 -8.15 -3.45 -21.00
CA ARG A 133 -7.29 -4.01 -19.95
C ARG A 133 -5.80 -3.70 -20.18
N TRP A 134 -5.45 -3.23 -21.37
CA TRP A 134 -4.11 -2.78 -21.71
C TRP A 134 -3.65 -1.57 -20.89
N TYR A 135 -4.57 -0.78 -20.32
CA TYR A 135 -4.22 0.29 -19.40
C TYR A 135 -3.48 -0.20 -18.13
N MET A 136 -3.58 -1.49 -17.79
CA MET A 136 -2.78 -2.09 -16.71
C MET A 136 -1.27 -2.00 -16.97
N LEU A 137 -0.83 -1.91 -18.24
CA LEU A 137 0.59 -1.72 -18.57
C LEU A 137 1.14 -0.39 -18.04
N GLY A 138 0.27 0.60 -17.77
CA GLY A 138 0.69 1.86 -17.13
C GLY A 138 1.29 1.66 -15.74
N PHE A 139 0.96 0.57 -15.05
CA PHE A 139 1.55 0.24 -13.75
C PHE A 139 2.96 -0.34 -13.84
N LEU A 140 3.46 -0.60 -15.06
CA LEU A 140 4.86 -0.98 -15.31
C LEU A 140 5.76 0.25 -15.50
N LEU A 141 5.20 1.46 -15.45
CA LEU A 141 6.01 2.68 -15.51
C LEU A 141 6.93 2.77 -14.27
N PRO A 142 8.15 3.31 -14.41
CA PRO A 142 9.13 3.37 -13.32
C PRO A 142 8.59 4.03 -12.05
N SER A 143 7.74 5.05 -12.17
CA SER A 143 7.12 5.73 -11.04
C SER A 143 6.28 4.78 -10.19
N PHE A 144 5.53 3.87 -10.79
CA PHE A 144 4.75 2.86 -10.05
C PHE A 144 5.65 1.81 -9.45
N LEU A 145 6.61 1.29 -10.23
CA LEU A 145 7.52 0.25 -9.76
C LEU A 145 8.33 0.69 -8.52
N TYR A 146 8.71 1.97 -8.45
CA TYR A 146 9.35 2.56 -7.27
C TYR A 146 8.52 2.42 -5.99
N PHE A 147 7.18 2.52 -6.07
CA PHE A 147 6.31 2.35 -4.90
C PHE A 147 6.08 0.89 -4.51
N VAL A 148 6.33 -0.07 -5.40
CA VAL A 148 6.04 -1.50 -5.17
C VAL A 148 7.10 -2.18 -4.32
N GLY A 149 8.35 -1.72 -4.36
CA GLY A 149 9.47 -2.42 -3.70
C GLY A 149 9.50 -2.23 -2.18
N ALA A 150 9.31 -1.01 -1.70
CA ALA A 150 9.69 -0.65 -0.34
C ALA A 150 8.75 0.36 0.34
N ARG A 151 7.69 0.85 -0.32
CA ARG A 151 6.85 1.94 0.21
C ARG A 151 5.48 1.44 0.64
N PHE A 152 5.08 1.79 1.86
CA PHE A 152 3.75 1.43 2.37
C PHE A 152 2.62 2.25 1.73
N ASP A 153 2.93 3.31 0.97
CA ASP A 153 1.98 4.11 0.18
C ASP A 153 1.03 3.26 -0.66
N ILE A 154 1.50 2.10 -1.15
CA ILE A 154 0.68 1.19 -1.93
C ILE A 154 -0.54 0.69 -1.15
N PHE A 155 -0.47 0.62 0.18
CA PHE A 155 -1.59 0.22 1.02
C PHE A 155 -2.71 1.26 1.01
N ALA A 156 -2.37 2.55 1.18
CA ALA A 156 -3.34 3.64 1.02
C ALA A 156 -3.92 3.66 -0.41
N ALA A 157 -3.08 3.48 -1.43
CA ALA A 157 -3.52 3.44 -2.82
C ALA A 157 -4.47 2.26 -3.11
N THR A 158 -4.23 1.10 -2.47
CA THR A 158 -5.10 -0.07 -2.54
C THR A 158 -6.48 0.21 -1.95
N MET A 159 -6.53 0.86 -0.78
CA MET A 159 -7.79 1.26 -0.15
C MET A 159 -8.55 2.28 -0.99
N VAL A 160 -7.84 3.24 -1.60
CA VAL A 160 -8.43 4.18 -2.56
C VAL A 160 -8.99 3.45 -3.78
N MET A 161 -8.25 2.52 -4.36
CA MET A 161 -8.71 1.76 -5.53
C MET A 161 -9.93 0.89 -5.21
N ALA A 162 -9.95 0.25 -4.04
CA ALA A 162 -11.12 -0.47 -3.53
C ALA A 162 -12.32 0.47 -3.31
N SER A 163 -12.08 1.66 -2.77
CA SER A 163 -13.10 2.69 -2.60
C SER A 163 -13.73 3.07 -3.94
N LEU A 164 -12.91 3.38 -4.95
CA LEU A 164 -13.39 3.69 -6.31
C LEU A 164 -14.20 2.53 -6.88
N LEU A 165 -13.74 1.29 -6.74
CA LEU A 165 -14.47 0.12 -7.21
C LEU A 165 -15.87 0.01 -6.57
N THR A 166 -15.98 0.29 -5.27
CA THR A 166 -17.26 0.24 -4.54
C THR A 166 -18.16 1.43 -4.87
N LEU A 167 -17.56 2.60 -5.13
CA LEU A 167 -18.24 3.80 -5.60
C LEU A 167 -18.91 3.56 -6.96
N TYR A 168 -18.18 2.97 -7.91
CA TYR A 168 -18.72 2.58 -9.22
C TYR A 168 -19.83 1.52 -9.15
N ARG A 169 -19.85 0.72 -8.07
CA ARG A 169 -20.93 -0.21 -7.76
C ARG A 169 -22.10 0.42 -7.00
N LYS A 170 -22.11 1.76 -6.85
CA LYS A 170 -23.11 2.55 -6.14
C LYS A 170 -23.20 2.26 -4.64
N LYS A 171 -22.17 1.65 -4.03
CA LYS A 171 -22.09 1.40 -2.59
C LYS A 171 -21.39 2.57 -1.88
N PHE A 172 -22.10 3.68 -1.71
CA PHE A 172 -21.49 4.95 -1.31
C PHE A 172 -20.89 4.90 0.10
N ILE A 173 -21.60 4.34 1.08
CA ILE A 173 -21.13 4.28 2.47
C ILE A 173 -19.82 3.51 2.55
N PHE A 174 -19.77 2.34 1.92
CA PHE A 174 -18.57 1.51 1.95
C PHE A 174 -17.39 2.18 1.24
N SER A 175 -17.65 2.92 0.16
CA SER A 175 -16.63 3.75 -0.49
C SER A 175 -16.06 4.81 0.45
N MET A 176 -16.92 5.54 1.19
CA MET A 176 -16.47 6.54 2.16
C MET A 176 -15.69 5.92 3.32
N VAL A 177 -16.13 4.76 3.85
CA VAL A 177 -15.42 4.03 4.90
C VAL A 177 -14.01 3.67 4.42
N LEU A 178 -13.86 3.16 3.20
CA LEU A 178 -12.55 2.84 2.64
C LEU A 178 -11.65 4.08 2.45
N ILE A 179 -12.20 5.25 2.09
CA ILE A 179 -11.43 6.50 2.06
C ILE A 179 -10.99 6.88 3.47
N GLY A 180 -11.88 6.78 4.48
CA GLY A 180 -11.53 7.03 5.87
C GLY A 180 -10.42 6.11 6.38
N LEU A 181 -10.48 4.81 6.07
CA LEU A 181 -9.39 3.87 6.36
C LEU A 181 -8.10 4.25 5.63
N ALA A 182 -8.19 4.67 4.36
CA ALA A 182 -7.03 5.15 3.62
C ALA A 182 -6.39 6.40 4.27
N MET A 183 -7.20 7.33 4.80
CA MET A 183 -6.74 8.51 5.54
C MET A 183 -5.98 8.14 6.82
N LEU A 184 -6.45 7.10 7.52
CA LEU A 184 -5.78 6.55 8.70
C LEU A 184 -4.49 5.79 8.36
N ILE A 185 -4.19 5.55 7.08
CA ILE A 185 -2.90 5.03 6.60
C ILE A 185 -2.00 6.19 6.18
N LYS A 186 -2.50 7.13 5.38
CA LYS A 186 -1.78 8.31 4.91
C LYS A 186 -2.77 9.45 4.64
N TRP A 187 -2.38 10.71 4.79
CA TRP A 187 -3.33 11.83 4.71
C TRP A 187 -3.84 12.17 3.30
N TYR A 188 -3.10 11.90 2.23
CA TYR A 188 -3.47 12.34 0.88
C TYR A 188 -4.87 11.89 0.37
N PRO A 189 -5.46 10.73 0.76
CA PRO A 189 -6.80 10.35 0.36
C PRO A 189 -7.90 11.31 0.82
N VAL A 190 -7.63 12.20 1.79
CA VAL A 190 -8.59 13.25 2.22
C VAL A 190 -9.03 14.12 1.04
N PHE A 191 -8.13 14.37 0.09
CA PHE A 191 -8.42 15.18 -1.08
C PHE A 191 -9.42 14.51 -2.03
N LEU A 192 -9.67 13.20 -1.90
CA LEU A 192 -10.62 12.46 -2.73
C LEU A 192 -12.06 12.55 -2.22
N VAL A 193 -12.27 12.90 -0.94
CA VAL A 193 -13.59 13.06 -0.33
C VAL A 193 -14.49 14.01 -1.12
N PRO A 194 -14.09 15.27 -1.44
CA PRO A 194 -14.95 16.18 -2.21
C PRO A 194 -15.31 15.63 -3.60
N PHE A 195 -14.38 14.95 -4.28
CA PHE A 195 -14.66 14.36 -5.60
C PHE A 195 -15.64 13.19 -5.52
N ALA A 196 -15.49 12.34 -4.50
CA ALA A 196 -16.37 11.20 -4.32
C ALA A 196 -17.81 11.66 -3.96
N ILE A 197 -17.95 12.72 -3.17
CA ILE A 197 -19.25 13.37 -2.90
C ILE A 197 -19.83 13.98 -4.18
N ALA A 198 -19.06 14.80 -4.90
CA ALA A 198 -19.52 15.46 -6.12
C ALA A 198 -19.95 14.46 -7.20
N TRP A 199 -19.18 13.38 -7.39
CA TRP A 199 -19.52 12.29 -8.29
C TRP A 199 -20.83 11.60 -7.89
N SER A 200 -21.03 11.37 -6.58
CA SER A 200 -22.23 10.70 -6.07
C SER A 200 -23.50 11.53 -6.26
N VAL A 201 -23.40 12.84 -6.06
CA VAL A 201 -24.48 13.79 -6.35
C VAL A 201 -24.83 13.76 -7.84
N LYS A 202 -23.82 13.81 -8.72
CA LYS A 202 -24.02 13.74 -10.17
C LYS A 202 -24.69 12.44 -10.62
N GLN A 203 -24.43 11.33 -9.95
CA GLN A 203 -25.06 10.03 -10.24
C GLN A 203 -26.48 9.89 -9.67
N GLY A 204 -27.03 10.94 -9.05
CA GLY A 204 -28.36 10.92 -8.44
C GLY A 204 -28.45 10.04 -7.20
N ILE A 205 -27.32 9.76 -6.52
CA ILE A 205 -27.33 9.04 -5.25
C ILE A 205 -27.95 9.97 -4.20
N SER A 206 -29.26 9.85 -4.02
CA SER A 206 -30.01 10.64 -3.04
C SER A 206 -29.59 10.28 -1.61
N LEU A 207 -29.64 11.25 -0.71
CA LEU A 207 -29.52 11.04 0.74
C LEU A 207 -30.51 9.96 1.25
N ARG A 208 -31.66 9.79 0.59
CA ARG A 208 -32.61 8.71 0.90
C ARG A 208 -32.04 7.32 0.64
N THR A 209 -31.25 7.17 -0.42
CA THR A 209 -30.56 5.91 -0.75
C THR A 209 -29.51 5.58 0.31
N ILE A 210 -28.75 6.58 0.75
CA ILE A 210 -27.78 6.43 1.85
C ILE A 210 -28.49 6.00 3.13
N LYS A 211 -29.61 6.66 3.47
CA LYS A 211 -30.42 6.29 4.65
C LYS A 211 -30.92 4.84 4.55
N LYS A 212 -31.36 4.40 3.36
CA LYS A 212 -31.77 3.00 3.12
C LYS A 212 -30.61 2.01 3.28
N GLU A 213 -29.42 2.31 2.77
CA GLU A 213 -28.23 1.47 2.97
C GLU A 213 -27.91 1.34 4.47
N CYS A 214 -27.92 2.44 5.22
CA CYS A 214 -27.72 2.42 6.67
C CYS A 214 -28.76 1.56 7.39
N SER A 215 -30.05 1.66 7.02
CA SER A 215 -31.13 0.89 7.65
C SER A 215 -31.12 -0.59 7.26
N GLY A 216 -30.70 -0.91 6.03
CA GLY A 216 -30.65 -2.30 5.54
C GLY A 216 -29.43 -3.08 6.04
N GLN A 217 -28.33 -2.38 6.36
CA GLN A 217 -27.11 -3.03 6.87
C GLN A 217 -27.23 -3.57 8.30
N GLN A 218 -28.26 -3.21 9.07
CA GLN A 218 -28.52 -3.86 10.36
C GLN A 218 -28.82 -5.35 10.22
N LEU A 219 -29.27 -5.84 9.06
CA LEU A 219 -29.52 -7.26 8.83
C LEU A 219 -28.29 -8.05 8.35
N PHE A 220 -27.25 -7.40 7.81
CA PHE A 220 -26.13 -8.12 7.17
C PHE A 220 -24.91 -8.32 8.09
N PHE A 221 -24.85 -7.65 9.23
CA PHE A 221 -23.78 -7.83 10.23
C PHE A 221 -24.15 -8.79 11.38
N LEU A 222 -25.36 -9.38 11.34
CA LEU A 222 -25.86 -10.36 12.33
C LEU A 222 -26.02 -11.78 11.75
N GLY A 223 -25.46 -12.04 10.56
CA GLY A 223 -25.50 -13.34 9.88
C GLY A 223 -24.12 -13.89 9.60
#